data_AF-K7RK56-F1
#
_entry.id   AF-K7RK56-F1
#
_cell.length_a   1.000
_cell.length_b   1.000
_cell.length_c   1.000
_cell.angle_alpha   90.00
_cell.angle_beta   90.00
_cell.angle_gamma   90.00
#
_symmetry.space_group_name_H-M   'P 1'
#
loop_
_entity.id
_entity.type
_entity.pdbx_description
1 polymer ?
#
loop_
_entity_poly.entity_id
_entity_poly.type
_entity_poly.pdbx_seq_one_letter_code
_entity_poly.pdbx_strand_id
1 'polypeptide(L)'
;MHQASQITADPDVRDAALAGTVSPGKAAAIGRVLRDLPRAEMTPEQNRAAADTLIGQAAGGATTRQIAGSTDKVLEQVAPNLAPTAEGRAAEAERQRRQAIRERHLTFTDTGTGSVRILGQVPQMEGDLLRSVVGACVERGRGDERRELEALKNQRATGDLSAGEYLAARTALQKREHRTTAQRQADSDDEHRGSLLTLDARRKLLKARSAKMPWST
;
A
#
# COMPACT_ATOMS: atom_id res chain seq x y z
N MET A 1 -2.82 19.68 -14.90
CA MET A 1 -4.12 20.30 -15.27
C MET A 1 -5.34 19.36 -15.19
N HIS A 2 -5.22 18.09 -14.80
CA HIS A 2 -6.37 17.16 -14.82
C HIS A 2 -7.34 17.23 -13.62
N GLN A 3 -6.99 17.88 -12.51
CA GLN A 3 -7.88 17.95 -11.34
C GLN A 3 -8.99 19.00 -11.46
N ALA A 4 -8.71 20.17 -12.05
CA ALA A 4 -9.72 21.22 -12.19
C ALA A 4 -10.89 20.78 -13.09
N SER A 5 -10.60 20.06 -14.18
CA SER A 5 -11.62 19.48 -15.08
C SER A 5 -12.41 18.33 -14.46
N GLN A 6 -11.89 17.68 -13.41
CA GLN A 6 -12.59 16.58 -12.73
C GLN A 6 -13.60 17.07 -11.70
N ILE A 7 -13.39 18.28 -11.14
CA ILE A 7 -14.25 18.93 -10.16
C ILE A 7 -15.46 19.62 -10.84
N THR A 8 -15.33 20.04 -12.09
CA THR A 8 -16.31 20.90 -12.78
C THR A 8 -17.41 20.19 -13.59
N ALA A 9 -17.46 18.85 -13.59
CA ALA A 9 -18.41 18.11 -14.43
C ALA A 9 -19.86 18.12 -13.89
N ASP A 10 -20.05 18.43 -12.61
CA ASP A 10 -21.36 18.43 -11.96
C ASP A 10 -21.54 19.71 -11.13
N PRO A 11 -22.57 20.56 -11.42
CA PRO A 11 -22.75 21.85 -10.75
C PRO A 11 -22.83 21.73 -9.24
N ASP A 12 -23.54 20.74 -8.71
CA ASP A 12 -23.78 20.59 -7.27
C ASP A 12 -22.48 20.20 -6.54
N VAL A 13 -21.64 19.37 -7.17
CA VAL A 13 -20.33 18.98 -6.65
C VAL A 13 -19.35 20.13 -6.67
N ARG A 14 -19.37 20.93 -7.75
CA ARG A 14 -18.54 22.14 -7.85
C ARG A 14 -18.92 23.13 -6.76
N ASP A 15 -20.21 23.38 -6.58
CA ASP A 15 -20.70 24.36 -5.63
C ASP A 15 -20.42 23.92 -4.17
N ALA A 16 -20.55 22.62 -3.87
CA ALA A 16 -20.15 22.04 -2.59
C ALA A 16 -18.64 22.14 -2.31
N ALA A 17 -17.80 22.02 -3.34
CA ALA A 17 -16.36 22.22 -3.23
C ALA A 17 -16.00 23.69 -3.00
N LEU A 18 -16.65 24.62 -3.73
CA LEU A 18 -16.46 26.07 -3.57
C LEU A 18 -16.92 26.57 -2.19
N ALA A 19 -17.98 25.97 -1.64
CA ALA A 19 -18.47 26.25 -0.29
C ALA A 19 -17.57 25.67 0.82
N GLY A 20 -16.56 24.85 0.48
CA GLY A 20 -15.67 24.20 1.44
C GLY A 20 -16.29 22.99 2.16
N THR A 21 -17.52 22.62 1.82
CA THR A 21 -18.23 21.44 2.36
C THR A 21 -17.52 20.13 1.99
N VAL A 22 -16.91 20.09 0.80
CA VAL A 22 -16.19 18.94 0.28
C VAL A 22 -14.78 19.34 -0.15
N SER A 23 -13.76 18.58 0.28
CA SER A 23 -12.39 18.87 -0.13
C SER A 23 -12.16 18.59 -1.62
N PRO A 24 -11.21 19.27 -2.29
CA PRO A 24 -10.97 19.09 -3.72
C PRO A 24 -10.72 17.63 -4.15
N GLY A 25 -10.00 16.86 -3.33
CA GLY A 25 -9.75 15.44 -3.58
C GLY A 25 -11.01 14.58 -3.50
N LYS A 26 -11.93 14.89 -2.58
CA LYS A 26 -13.23 14.22 -2.49
C LYS A 26 -14.13 14.61 -3.65
N ALA A 27 -14.18 15.89 -4.02
CA ALA A 27 -14.96 16.38 -5.16
C ALA A 27 -14.53 15.69 -6.48
N ALA A 28 -13.22 15.53 -6.70
CA ALA A 28 -12.72 14.80 -7.87
C ALA A 28 -13.13 13.31 -7.87
N ALA A 29 -13.17 12.66 -6.70
CA ALA A 29 -13.66 11.28 -6.59
C ALA A 29 -15.15 11.17 -6.83
N ILE A 30 -15.96 12.09 -6.30
CA ILE A 30 -17.40 12.17 -6.60
C ILE A 30 -17.60 12.31 -8.10
N GLY A 31 -16.92 13.27 -8.74
CA GLY A 31 -17.02 13.50 -10.18
C GLY A 31 -16.63 12.28 -11.01
N ARG A 32 -15.73 11.41 -10.52
CA ARG A 32 -15.42 10.12 -11.17
C ARG A 32 -16.59 9.15 -11.07
N VAL A 33 -17.11 8.91 -9.86
CA VAL A 33 -18.26 8.00 -9.65
C VAL A 33 -19.44 8.43 -10.51
N LEU A 34 -19.73 9.73 -10.52
CA LEU A 34 -20.81 10.32 -11.28
C LEU A 34 -20.70 10.08 -12.80
N ARG A 35 -19.48 9.95 -13.36
CA ARG A 35 -19.27 9.59 -14.77
C ARG A 35 -19.43 8.09 -15.04
N ASP A 36 -19.20 7.26 -14.03
CA ASP A 36 -19.32 5.80 -14.14
C ASP A 36 -20.78 5.32 -13.96
N LEU A 37 -21.68 6.20 -13.51
CA LEU A 37 -23.12 5.91 -13.43
C LEU A 37 -23.77 5.86 -14.83
N PRO A 38 -24.79 5.01 -15.04
CA PRO A 38 -25.56 4.93 -16.29
C PRO A 38 -26.52 6.12 -16.42
N ARG A 39 -25.99 7.35 -16.48
CA ARG A 39 -26.76 8.62 -16.45
C ARG A 39 -27.85 8.70 -17.51
N ALA A 40 -27.66 8.04 -18.66
CA ALA A 40 -28.62 8.01 -19.76
C ALA A 40 -29.88 7.17 -19.46
N GLU A 41 -29.77 6.20 -18.54
CA GLU A 41 -30.87 5.32 -18.12
C GLU A 41 -31.53 5.82 -16.82
N MET A 42 -30.93 6.82 -16.16
CA MET A 42 -31.41 7.44 -14.93
C MET A 42 -32.31 8.66 -15.23
N THR A 43 -33.34 8.84 -14.42
CA THR A 43 -34.14 10.07 -14.44
C THR A 43 -33.34 11.28 -13.93
N PRO A 44 -33.71 12.53 -14.29
CA PRO A 44 -33.07 13.73 -13.76
C PRO A 44 -33.06 13.80 -12.23
N GLU A 45 -34.12 13.30 -11.58
CA GLU A 45 -34.25 13.23 -10.12
C GLU A 45 -33.26 12.24 -9.52
N GLN A 46 -33.09 11.07 -10.14
CA GLN A 46 -32.11 10.06 -9.70
C GLN A 46 -30.67 10.55 -9.87
N ASN A 47 -30.39 11.27 -10.96
CA ASN A 47 -29.07 11.87 -11.19
C ASN A 47 -28.73 12.90 -10.10
N ARG A 48 -29.67 13.77 -9.72
CA ARG A 48 -29.50 14.71 -8.60
C ARG A 48 -29.34 13.99 -7.27
N ALA A 49 -30.20 13.02 -6.97
CA ALA A 49 -30.12 12.24 -5.73
C ALA A 49 -28.79 11.47 -5.59
N ALA A 50 -28.20 11.01 -6.71
CA ALA A 50 -26.88 10.38 -6.71
C ALA A 50 -25.77 11.37 -6.31
N ALA A 51 -25.80 12.58 -6.86
CA ALA A 51 -24.85 13.64 -6.52
C ALA A 51 -24.99 14.03 -5.04
N ASP A 52 -26.21 14.26 -4.56
CA ASP A 52 -26.50 14.60 -3.16
C ASP A 52 -26.01 13.50 -2.19
N THR A 53 -26.26 12.24 -2.53
CA THR A 53 -25.80 11.09 -1.72
C THR A 53 -24.28 11.08 -1.60
N LEU A 54 -23.56 11.31 -2.69
CA LEU A 54 -22.09 11.32 -2.71
C LEU A 54 -21.50 12.53 -1.97
N ILE A 55 -22.12 13.70 -2.11
CA ILE A 55 -21.75 14.91 -1.36
C ILE A 55 -21.98 14.69 0.14
N GLY A 56 -23.12 14.11 0.51
CA GLY A 56 -23.46 13.75 1.88
C GLY A 56 -22.45 12.78 2.50
N GLN A 57 -22.05 11.72 1.76
CA GLN A 57 -20.99 10.80 2.18
C GLN A 57 -19.66 11.54 2.41
N ALA A 58 -19.29 12.43 1.49
CA ALA A 58 -18.05 13.18 1.58
C ALA A 58 -18.02 14.13 2.80
N ALA A 59 -19.12 14.84 3.04
CA ALA A 59 -19.31 15.71 4.21
C ALA A 59 -19.32 14.90 5.51
N GLY A 60 -19.93 13.71 5.50
CA GLY A 60 -19.99 12.78 6.63
C GLY A 60 -18.68 12.05 6.97
N GLY A 61 -17.56 12.43 6.34
CA GLY A 61 -16.24 11.90 6.68
C GLY A 61 -15.76 10.72 5.83
N ALA A 62 -16.52 10.29 4.80
CA ALA A 62 -16.04 9.25 3.89
C ALA A 62 -14.70 9.65 3.24
N THR A 63 -13.79 8.69 3.17
CA THR A 63 -12.50 8.85 2.49
C THR A 63 -12.70 8.85 0.97
N THR A 64 -11.75 9.43 0.24
CA THR A 64 -11.73 9.42 -1.24
C THR A 64 -11.86 8.00 -1.81
N ARG A 65 -11.28 6.99 -1.14
CA ARG A 65 -11.37 5.58 -1.55
C ARG A 65 -12.76 5.00 -1.35
N GLN A 66 -13.42 5.33 -0.25
CA GLN A 66 -14.80 4.90 0.02
C GLN A 66 -15.77 5.52 -0.98
N ILE A 67 -15.59 6.81 -1.31
CA ILE A 67 -16.37 7.49 -2.34
C ILE A 67 -16.15 6.82 -3.69
N ALA A 68 -14.91 6.61 -4.12
CA ALA A 68 -14.59 6.02 -5.42
C ALA A 68 -15.16 4.59 -5.62
N GLY A 69 -15.47 3.87 -4.53
CA GLY A 69 -16.05 2.53 -4.56
C GLY A 69 -17.54 2.47 -4.24
N SER A 70 -18.25 3.60 -4.21
CA SER A 70 -19.66 3.64 -3.78
C SER A 70 -20.69 3.52 -4.91
N THR A 71 -20.28 3.40 -6.18
CA THR A 71 -21.17 3.39 -7.36
C THR A 71 -22.37 2.45 -7.20
N ASP A 72 -22.14 1.17 -6.90
CA ASP A 72 -23.20 0.18 -6.72
C ASP A 72 -24.15 0.55 -5.58
N LYS A 73 -23.60 1.01 -4.44
CA LYS A 73 -24.41 1.41 -3.27
C LYS A 73 -25.27 2.63 -3.56
N VAL A 74 -24.73 3.58 -4.33
CA VAL A 74 -25.49 4.75 -4.76
C VAL A 74 -26.63 4.32 -5.68
N LEU A 75 -26.37 3.43 -6.65
CA LEU A 75 -27.42 2.87 -7.51
C LEU A 75 -28.47 2.09 -6.71
N GLU A 76 -28.06 1.24 -5.77
CA GLU A 76 -28.99 0.52 -4.88
C GLU A 76 -29.93 1.49 -4.13
N GLN A 77 -29.45 2.68 -3.77
CA GLN A 77 -30.22 3.68 -3.04
C GLN A 77 -31.13 4.54 -3.94
N VAL A 78 -30.62 5.00 -5.09
CA VAL A 78 -31.32 6.03 -5.91
C VAL A 78 -32.00 5.45 -7.15
N ALA A 79 -31.48 4.35 -7.69
CA ALA A 79 -31.97 3.70 -8.90
C ALA A 79 -31.87 2.17 -8.77
N PRO A 80 -32.64 1.56 -7.84
CA PRO A 80 -32.50 0.13 -7.51
C PRO A 80 -32.76 -0.80 -8.69
N ASN A 81 -33.55 -0.36 -9.67
CA ASN A 81 -33.81 -1.07 -10.91
C ASN A 81 -32.59 -1.12 -11.86
N LEU A 82 -31.63 -0.20 -11.70
CA LEU A 82 -30.38 -0.14 -12.46
C LEU A 82 -29.19 -0.69 -11.66
N ALA A 83 -29.39 -0.98 -10.38
CA ALA A 83 -28.35 -1.52 -9.53
C ALA A 83 -27.96 -2.94 -9.97
N PRO A 84 -26.65 -3.30 -9.94
CA PRO A 84 -26.22 -4.64 -10.26
C PRO A 84 -26.88 -5.69 -9.34
N THR A 85 -27.52 -6.70 -9.94
CA THR A 85 -28.05 -7.83 -9.19
C THR A 85 -26.92 -8.61 -8.51
N ALA A 86 -27.24 -9.38 -7.46
CA ALA A 86 -26.25 -10.24 -6.80
C ALA A 86 -25.60 -11.23 -7.79
N GLU A 87 -26.39 -11.81 -8.68
CA GLU A 87 -25.91 -12.69 -9.76
C GLU A 87 -25.04 -11.93 -10.77
N GLY A 88 -25.44 -10.71 -11.16
CA GLY A 88 -24.66 -9.85 -12.05
C GLY A 88 -23.29 -9.50 -11.48
N ARG A 89 -23.23 -9.17 -10.17
CA ARG A 89 -21.98 -8.93 -9.44
C ARG A 89 -21.10 -10.18 -9.41
N ALA A 90 -21.67 -11.34 -9.10
CA ALA A 90 -20.94 -12.60 -9.09
C ALA A 90 -20.38 -12.95 -10.48
N ALA A 91 -21.18 -12.74 -11.54
CA ALA A 91 -20.77 -12.99 -12.91
C ALA A 91 -19.64 -12.04 -13.35
N GLU A 92 -19.71 -10.75 -13.03
CA GLU A 92 -18.64 -9.81 -13.34
C GLU A 92 -17.37 -10.12 -12.53
N ALA A 93 -17.49 -10.43 -11.24
CA ALA A 93 -16.35 -10.84 -10.42
C ALA A 93 -15.68 -12.10 -10.98
N GLU A 94 -16.45 -13.07 -11.45
CA GLU A 94 -15.90 -14.28 -12.09
C GLU A 94 -15.24 -13.98 -13.44
N ARG A 95 -15.82 -13.08 -14.26
CA ARG A 95 -15.17 -12.62 -15.50
C ARG A 95 -13.83 -11.95 -15.22
N GLN A 96 -13.79 -11.02 -14.27
CA GLN A 96 -12.57 -10.34 -13.84
C GLN A 96 -11.54 -11.33 -13.29
N ARG A 97 -11.97 -12.31 -12.48
CA ARG A 97 -11.11 -13.38 -11.98
C ARG A 97 -10.50 -14.19 -13.13
N ARG A 98 -11.31 -14.63 -14.09
CA ARG A 98 -10.82 -15.38 -15.26
C ARG A 98 -9.81 -14.58 -16.07
N GLN A 99 -10.08 -13.29 -16.27
CA GLN A 99 -9.16 -12.41 -16.98
C GLN A 99 -7.84 -12.26 -16.24
N ALA A 100 -7.89 -11.95 -14.94
CA ALA A 100 -6.70 -11.84 -14.10
C ALA A 100 -5.88 -13.12 -14.09
N ILE A 101 -6.55 -14.29 -14.08
CA ILE A 101 -5.87 -15.59 -14.21
C ILE A 101 -5.19 -15.69 -15.59
N ARG A 102 -5.86 -15.35 -16.69
CA ARG A 102 -5.29 -15.46 -18.04
C ARG A 102 -4.08 -14.56 -18.26
N GLU A 103 -4.13 -13.34 -17.75
CA GLU A 103 -3.08 -12.32 -17.93
C GLU A 103 -1.92 -12.43 -16.93
N ARG A 104 -2.04 -13.32 -15.93
CA ARG A 104 -1.07 -13.41 -14.85
C ARG A 104 0.32 -13.76 -15.37
N HIS A 105 1.31 -13.00 -14.93
CA HIS A 105 2.71 -13.25 -15.18
C HIS A 105 3.57 -12.57 -14.12
N LEU A 106 4.73 -13.14 -13.82
CA LEU A 106 5.72 -12.53 -12.94
C LEU A 106 7.11 -12.85 -13.48
N THR A 107 7.88 -11.82 -13.76
CA THR A 107 9.20 -11.90 -14.37
C THR A 107 10.25 -11.33 -13.43
N PHE A 108 11.37 -12.04 -13.33
CA PHE A 108 12.57 -11.62 -12.63
C PHE A 108 13.67 -11.45 -13.67
N THR A 109 14.26 -10.25 -13.74
CA THR A 109 15.30 -9.93 -14.72
C THR A 109 16.50 -9.34 -14.01
N ASP A 110 17.65 -10.01 -14.15
CA ASP A 110 18.92 -9.46 -13.69
C ASP A 110 19.23 -8.17 -14.44
N THR A 111 19.64 -7.13 -13.72
CA THR A 111 19.99 -5.83 -14.31
C THR A 111 21.46 -5.75 -14.72
N GLY A 112 22.27 -6.77 -14.40
CA GLY A 112 23.71 -6.77 -14.58
C GLY A 112 24.49 -5.91 -13.58
N THR A 113 23.81 -5.18 -12.68
CA THR A 113 24.44 -4.29 -11.68
C THR A 113 24.18 -4.75 -10.24
N GLY A 114 24.01 -6.06 -10.04
CA GLY A 114 23.75 -6.63 -8.71
C GLY A 114 22.35 -6.37 -8.16
N SER A 115 21.39 -6.03 -9.03
CA SER A 115 19.97 -5.92 -8.69
C SER A 115 19.10 -6.77 -9.62
N VAL A 116 17.89 -7.10 -9.15
CA VAL A 116 16.88 -7.81 -9.92
C VAL A 116 15.69 -6.88 -10.12
N ARG A 117 15.21 -6.77 -11.36
CA ARG A 117 13.94 -6.13 -11.67
C ARG A 117 12.83 -7.16 -11.57
N ILE A 118 11.80 -6.84 -10.79
CA ILE A 118 10.57 -7.64 -10.65
C ILE A 118 9.44 -6.88 -11.36
N LEU A 119 8.76 -7.53 -12.30
CA LEU A 119 7.62 -6.97 -13.03
C LEU A 119 6.56 -8.05 -13.23
N GLY A 120 5.28 -7.69 -13.08
CA GLY A 120 4.22 -8.64 -13.35
C GLY A 120 2.82 -8.12 -13.06
N GLN A 121 1.86 -8.97 -13.38
CA GLN A 121 0.45 -8.84 -13.04
C GLN A 121 0.01 -10.14 -12.37
N VAL A 122 -0.64 -10.03 -11.21
CA VAL A 122 -1.17 -11.17 -10.47
C VAL A 122 -2.64 -10.91 -10.14
N PRO A 123 -3.45 -11.95 -9.87
CA PRO A 123 -4.80 -11.72 -9.40
C PRO A 123 -4.80 -10.96 -8.07
N GLN A 124 -5.89 -10.24 -7.81
CA GLN A 124 -5.97 -9.25 -6.74
C GLN A 124 -5.64 -9.84 -5.36
N MET A 125 -6.09 -11.07 -5.08
CA MET A 125 -5.86 -11.73 -3.79
C MET A 125 -4.37 -11.98 -3.53
N GLU A 126 -3.64 -12.49 -4.51
CA GLU A 126 -2.20 -12.71 -4.44
C GLU A 126 -1.45 -11.38 -4.34
N GLY A 127 -1.90 -10.36 -5.09
CA GLY A 127 -1.34 -9.01 -5.01
C GLY A 127 -1.52 -8.36 -3.62
N ASP A 128 -2.68 -8.55 -3.00
CA ASP A 128 -2.96 -8.05 -1.65
C ASP A 128 -2.15 -8.81 -0.59
N LEU A 129 -1.96 -10.13 -0.76
CA LEU A 129 -1.07 -10.92 0.09
C LEU A 129 0.38 -10.39 0.00
N LEU A 130 0.91 -10.19 -1.20
CA LEU A 130 2.26 -9.64 -1.40
C LEU A 130 2.39 -8.26 -0.76
N ARG A 131 1.39 -7.38 -0.97
CA ARG A 131 1.36 -6.05 -0.35
C ARG A 131 1.34 -6.12 1.17
N SER A 132 0.59 -7.06 1.74
CA SER A 132 0.51 -7.27 3.19
C SER A 132 1.84 -7.74 3.76
N VAL A 133 2.51 -8.70 3.12
CA VAL A 133 3.83 -9.21 3.56
C VAL A 133 4.88 -8.10 3.52
N VAL A 134 4.98 -7.39 2.40
CA VAL A 134 5.91 -6.25 2.26
C VAL A 134 5.60 -5.18 3.31
N GLY A 135 4.33 -4.85 3.50
CA GLY A 135 3.89 -3.90 4.52
C GLY A 135 4.29 -4.32 5.94
N ALA A 136 4.11 -5.59 6.28
CA ALA A 136 4.49 -6.13 7.59
C ALA A 136 6.01 -6.05 7.82
N CYS A 137 6.83 -6.34 6.81
CA CYS A 137 8.29 -6.20 6.92
C CYS A 137 8.70 -4.73 7.13
N VAL A 138 8.06 -3.78 6.44
CA VAL A 138 8.31 -2.35 6.64
C VAL A 138 7.97 -1.92 8.07
N GLU A 139 6.82 -2.35 8.60
CA GLU A 139 6.42 -2.03 9.98
C GLU A 139 7.31 -2.68 11.02
N ARG A 140 7.79 -3.90 10.76
CA ARG A 140 8.81 -4.56 11.60
C ARG A 140 10.09 -3.74 11.64
N GLY A 141 10.61 -3.31 10.49
CA GLY A 141 11.80 -2.45 10.42
C GLY A 141 11.63 -1.12 11.17
N ARG A 142 10.45 -0.49 11.09
CA ARG A 142 10.11 0.68 11.92
C ARG A 142 10.10 0.35 13.41
N GLY A 143 9.60 -0.83 13.78
CA GLY A 143 9.63 -1.33 15.14
C GLY A 143 11.05 -1.53 15.67
N ASP A 144 11.93 -2.11 14.85
CA ASP A 144 13.34 -2.33 15.17
C ASP A 144 14.10 -1.00 15.34
N GLU A 145 13.88 -0.03 14.44
CA GLU A 145 14.44 1.33 14.57
C GLU A 145 14.02 2.01 15.89
N ARG A 146 12.73 1.90 16.25
CA ARG A 146 12.22 2.44 17.53
C ARG A 146 12.87 1.76 18.73
N ARG A 147 12.99 0.42 18.71
CA ARG A 147 13.65 -0.33 19.78
C ARG A 147 15.12 0.02 19.92
N GLU A 148 15.84 0.17 18.81
CA GLU A 148 17.25 0.58 18.79
C GLU A 148 17.42 1.99 19.38
N LEU A 149 16.55 2.94 19.01
CA LEU A 149 16.57 4.29 19.57
C LEU A 149 16.36 4.28 21.09
N GLU A 150 15.37 3.54 21.58
CA GLU A 150 15.10 3.44 23.03
C GLU A 150 16.27 2.76 23.76
N ALA A 151 16.90 1.73 23.17
CA ALA A 151 18.09 1.10 23.73
C ALA A 151 19.27 2.09 23.83
N LEU A 152 19.52 2.90 22.79
CA LEU A 152 20.57 3.93 22.81
C LEU A 152 20.32 5.00 23.87
N LYS A 153 19.07 5.45 24.04
CA LYS A 153 18.69 6.40 25.10
C LYS A 153 18.94 5.80 26.49
N ASN A 154 18.57 4.54 26.69
CA ASN A 154 18.77 3.85 27.96
C ASN A 154 20.25 3.69 28.28
N GLN A 155 21.07 3.22 27.33
CA GLN A 155 22.53 3.09 27.50
C GLN A 155 23.21 4.44 27.77
N ARG A 156 22.72 5.52 27.16
CA ARG A 156 23.19 6.88 27.46
C ARG A 156 22.82 7.30 28.89
N ALA A 157 21.63 6.95 29.36
CA ALA A 157 21.15 7.26 30.70
C ALA A 157 21.86 6.44 31.79
N THR A 158 22.19 5.18 31.52
CA THR A 158 22.95 4.30 32.44
C THR A 158 24.45 4.62 32.48
N GLY A 159 24.95 5.39 31.52
CA GLY A 159 26.36 5.75 31.41
C GLY A 159 27.20 4.74 30.62
N ASP A 160 26.57 3.70 30.06
CA ASP A 160 27.22 2.69 29.22
C ASP A 160 27.69 3.27 27.87
N LEU A 161 27.12 4.41 27.46
CA LEU A 161 27.52 5.18 26.27
C LEU A 161 27.97 6.60 26.63
N SER A 162 29.14 6.98 26.12
CA SER A 162 29.57 8.38 26.13
C SER A 162 28.67 9.25 25.24
N ALA A 163 28.75 10.57 25.41
CA ALA A 163 27.96 11.52 24.62
C ALA A 163 28.31 11.45 23.13
N GLY A 164 29.60 11.26 22.82
CA GLY A 164 30.10 11.15 21.45
C GLY A 164 29.65 9.87 20.76
N GLU A 165 29.70 8.74 21.46
CA GLU A 165 29.25 7.45 20.93
C GLU A 165 27.74 7.43 20.68
N TYR A 166 26.95 8.00 21.61
CA TYR A 166 25.52 8.18 21.41
C TYR A 166 25.21 9.02 20.17
N LEU A 167 25.91 10.16 19.99
CA LEU A 167 25.69 11.03 18.83
C LEU A 167 26.05 10.34 17.51
N ALA A 168 27.14 9.58 17.48
CA ALA A 168 27.54 8.79 16.32
C ALA A 168 26.51 7.71 15.98
N ALA A 169 26.05 6.94 16.98
CA ALA A 169 25.03 5.92 16.82
C ALA A 169 23.68 6.51 16.37
N ARG A 170 23.27 7.64 16.96
CA ARG A 170 22.04 8.34 16.58
C ARG A 170 22.07 8.85 15.14
N THR A 171 23.22 9.37 14.70
CA THR A 171 23.44 9.84 13.33
C THR A 171 23.34 8.68 12.32
N ALA A 172 23.88 7.52 12.67
CA ALA A 172 23.75 6.31 11.85
C ALA A 172 22.29 5.83 11.76
N LEU A 173 21.56 5.83 12.87
CA LEU A 173 20.14 5.48 12.90
C LEU A 173 19.29 6.48 12.10
N GLN A 174 19.58 7.78 12.21
CA GLN A 174 18.86 8.82 11.47
C GLN A 174 18.98 8.64 9.95
N LYS A 175 20.13 8.22 9.43
CA LYS A 175 20.29 7.90 8.00
C LYS A 175 19.34 6.76 7.55
N ARG A 176 19.07 5.77 8.42
CA ARG A 176 18.09 4.70 8.16
C ARG A 176 16.65 5.21 8.23
N GLU A 177 16.37 6.12 9.17
CA GLU A 177 15.04 6.74 9.31
C GLU A 177 14.62 7.50 8.04
N HIS A 178 15.57 8.15 7.35
CA HIS A 178 15.35 8.94 6.13
C HIS A 178 15.07 8.13 4.84
N ARG A 179 15.01 6.80 4.92
CA ARG A 179 14.62 5.98 3.77
C ARG A 179 13.18 6.28 3.32
N THR A 180 12.99 6.41 2.00
CA THR A 180 11.65 6.54 1.42
C THR A 180 10.83 5.27 1.67
N THR A 181 9.51 5.36 1.56
CA THR A 181 8.64 4.17 1.66
C THR A 181 9.04 3.09 0.66
N ALA A 182 9.40 3.45 -0.58
CA ALA A 182 9.84 2.50 -1.60
C ALA A 182 11.17 1.82 -1.24
N GLN A 183 12.13 2.57 -0.69
CA GLN A 183 13.38 1.98 -0.20
C GLN A 183 13.15 1.02 0.96
N ARG A 184 12.28 1.38 1.92
CA ARG A 184 11.91 0.48 3.02
C ARG A 184 11.22 -0.79 2.53
N GLN A 185 10.39 -0.68 1.49
CA GLN A 185 9.75 -1.84 0.85
C GLN A 185 10.76 -2.73 0.12
N ALA A 186 11.86 -2.19 -0.42
CA ALA A 186 12.91 -2.99 -1.03
C ALA A 186 13.81 -3.66 0.02
N ASP A 187 14.05 -2.97 1.15
CA ASP A 187 14.90 -3.46 2.24
C ASP A 187 14.26 -4.59 3.04
N SER A 188 12.95 -4.86 2.87
CA SER A 188 12.25 -5.97 3.54
C SER A 188 12.90 -7.34 3.28
N ASP A 189 13.61 -7.45 2.15
CA ASP A 189 14.18 -8.70 1.68
C ASP A 189 15.60 -8.92 2.23
N ASP A 190 16.27 -7.85 2.67
CA ASP A 190 17.70 -7.86 3.00
C ASP A 190 17.98 -8.33 4.44
N GLU A 191 17.01 -8.20 5.36
CA GLU A 191 17.17 -8.62 6.76
C GLU A 191 17.22 -10.16 6.93
N HIS A 192 16.81 -10.94 5.93
CA HIS A 192 17.03 -12.40 5.92
C HIS A 192 18.48 -12.79 5.55
N ARG A 193 19.22 -11.91 4.85
CA ARG A 193 20.61 -12.16 4.44
C ARG A 193 21.60 -12.13 5.60
N GLY A 194 21.35 -11.30 6.61
CA GLY A 194 22.18 -11.26 7.83
C GLY A 194 22.22 -12.61 8.54
N SER A 195 21.07 -13.27 8.65
CA SER A 195 20.90 -14.61 9.24
C SER A 195 21.60 -15.71 8.41
N LEU A 196 21.40 -15.72 7.09
CA LEU A 196 21.97 -16.73 6.20
C LEU A 196 23.49 -16.62 6.05
N LEU A 197 24.05 -15.40 6.01
CA LEU A 197 25.50 -15.18 5.98
C LEU A 197 26.16 -15.63 7.29
N THR A 198 25.53 -15.44 8.45
CA THR A 198 26.04 -15.96 9.73
C THR A 198 25.97 -17.49 9.83
N LEU A 199 24.95 -18.12 9.24
CA LEU A 199 24.81 -19.59 9.19
C LEU A 199 25.87 -20.23 8.29
N ASP A 200 26.14 -19.64 7.12
CA ASP A 200 27.16 -20.16 6.20
C ASP A 200 28.59 -19.94 6.74
N ALA A 201 28.84 -18.81 7.42
CA ALA A 201 30.08 -18.57 8.15
C ALA A 201 30.29 -19.58 9.30
N ARG A 202 29.25 -19.87 10.10
CA ARG A 202 29.30 -20.91 11.14
C ARG A 202 29.55 -22.31 10.56
N ARG A 203 28.94 -22.64 9.42
CA ARG A 203 29.12 -23.94 8.74
C ARG A 203 30.55 -24.12 8.21
N LYS A 204 31.15 -23.06 7.65
CA LYS A 204 32.56 -23.06 7.22
C LYS A 204 33.51 -23.20 8.41
N LEU A 205 33.25 -22.52 9.52
CA LEU A 205 34.04 -22.65 10.76
C LEU A 205 33.94 -24.05 11.39
N LEU A 206 32.78 -24.69 11.37
CA LEU A 206 32.58 -26.06 11.84
C LEU A 206 33.32 -27.09 10.97
N LYS A 207 33.28 -26.95 9.64
CA LYS A 207 34.07 -27.79 8.72
C LYS A 207 35.58 -27.64 8.94
N ALA A 208 36.06 -26.40 9.14
CA ALA A 208 37.48 -26.15 9.40
C ALA A 208 37.96 -26.73 10.75
N ARG A 209 37.10 -26.80 11.77
CA ARG A 209 37.41 -27.46 13.06
C ARG A 209 37.40 -28.98 12.95
N SER A 210 36.48 -29.56 12.16
CA SER A 210 36.43 -31.01 11.94
C SER A 210 37.62 -31.54 11.13
N ALA A 211 38.22 -30.71 10.27
CA ALA A 211 39.41 -31.07 9.49
C ALA A 211 40.74 -30.96 10.27
N LYS A 212 40.72 -30.39 11.49
CA LYS A 212 41.91 -30.14 12.32
C LYS A 212 42.06 -31.09 13.52
N MET A 213 41.25 -32.14 13.64
CA MET A 213 41.48 -33.21 14.62
C MET A 213 42.24 -34.38 13.98
N PRO A 214 43.58 -34.46 14.11
CA PRO A 214 44.29 -35.70 13.83
C PRO A 214 43.92 -36.73 14.90
N TRP A 215 43.49 -37.90 14.47
CA TRP A 215 43.35 -39.06 15.33
C TRP A 215 44.76 -39.45 15.81
N SER A 216 45.07 -39.17 17.07
CA SER A 216 46.20 -39.79 17.76
C SER A 216 45.83 -41.24 18.05
N THR A 217 46.51 -42.19 17.41
CA THR A 217 46.53 -43.60 17.79
C THR A 217 47.88 -43.88 18.43
#